data_AF-A0A1D6L8S7-F1
#
_entry.id   AF-A0A1D6L8S7-F1
#
_cell.length_a   1.000
_cell.length_b   1.000
_cell.length_c   1.000
_cell.angle_alpha   90.00
_cell.angle_beta   90.00
_cell.angle_gamma   90.00
#
_symmetry.space_group_name_H-M   'P 1'
#
loop_
_entity.id
_entity.type
_entity.pdbx_description
1 polymer ?
#
loop_
_entity_poly.entity_id
_entity_poly.type
_entity_poly.pdbx_seq_one_letter_code
_entity_poly.pdbx_strand_id
1 'polypeptide(L)'
;MCHRHGVMHRDLKPENFLYASKKESSPLKAIDFGLSVFFRPGERFTEIVGSPYYMAPEVLKRNYGPEVDVWSAGVILYILLCGVPPFWAETEQGVAQAIIRSVVDFKREPWPRVSEPAKDLVRRMLDPNPLTRFTAAQVLEHPWLHDSKKMPDISLGDTVRARLQQFAAMNKLKKKALRVIAEHLSVEEVADIKQMFEKMDVSKNGKLTFEEFKAGLRKLGNQMPDSDLQIMMDAADIDKNGTLDYEEFVTVSVHVRKIGNDEHIQKAFTYFDRNKSGYIEIEELREALADELEGTDEDIINGIIRDVDTDKDGKISYDEFAAMMKAGTDWRKASRQYSRQRFSNLSLKLQKDGSLGAETR
;
A
#
# COMPACT_ATOMS: atom_id res chain seq x y z
N MET A 1 15.65 -15.09 12.47
CA MET A 1 17.00 -15.18 11.86
C MET A 1 17.65 -13.82 11.73
N CYS A 2 17.04 -12.85 11.02
CA CYS A 2 17.61 -11.52 10.76
C CYS A 2 18.06 -10.81 12.05
N HIS A 3 17.18 -10.66 13.04
CA HIS A 3 17.52 -9.98 14.30
C HIS A 3 18.69 -10.61 15.05
N ARG A 4 18.84 -11.95 14.99
CA ARG A 4 19.98 -12.67 15.61
C ARG A 4 21.31 -12.33 14.94
N HIS A 5 21.28 -12.00 13.65
CA HIS A 5 22.45 -11.57 12.89
C HIS A 5 22.58 -10.04 12.83
N GLY A 6 21.84 -9.32 13.69
CA GLY A 6 21.88 -7.86 13.75
C GLY A 6 21.30 -7.19 12.51
N VAL A 7 20.34 -7.80 11.81
CA VAL A 7 19.67 -7.22 10.64
C VAL A 7 18.20 -6.94 10.95
N MET A 8 17.76 -5.70 10.70
CA MET A 8 16.36 -5.27 10.79
C MET A 8 15.81 -5.00 9.39
N HIS A 9 14.59 -5.45 9.09
CA HIS A 9 14.02 -5.34 7.74
C HIS A 9 13.37 -3.97 7.47
N ARG A 10 12.63 -3.43 8.45
CA ARG A 10 11.99 -2.10 8.42
C ARG A 10 10.89 -1.87 7.36
N ASP A 11 10.46 -2.90 6.65
CA ASP A 11 9.36 -2.82 5.68
C ASP A 11 8.67 -4.18 5.49
N LEU A 12 8.37 -4.89 6.58
CA LEU A 12 7.61 -6.14 6.46
C LEU A 12 6.17 -5.84 6.05
N LYS A 13 5.75 -6.41 4.93
CA LYS A 13 4.40 -6.36 4.37
C LYS A 13 4.16 -7.54 3.43
N PRO A 14 2.91 -7.94 3.13
CA PRO A 14 2.64 -9.11 2.29
C PRO A 14 3.34 -9.08 0.93
N GLU A 15 3.50 -7.90 0.33
CA GLU A 15 4.17 -7.69 -0.97
C GLU A 15 5.66 -8.03 -0.94
N ASN A 16 6.29 -8.01 0.25
CA ASN A 16 7.68 -8.37 0.46
C ASN A 16 7.85 -9.86 0.84
N PHE A 17 6.82 -10.68 0.64
CA PHE A 17 6.89 -12.13 0.76
C PHE A 17 6.42 -12.82 -0.53
N LEU A 18 7.26 -13.70 -1.07
CA LEU A 18 6.93 -14.49 -2.25
C LEU A 18 7.01 -15.98 -1.97
N TYR A 19 6.10 -16.74 -2.56
CA TYR A 19 6.22 -18.20 -2.61
C TYR A 19 7.26 -18.60 -3.66
N ALA A 20 8.10 -19.59 -3.34
CA ALA A 20 9.15 -20.06 -4.26
C ALA A 20 8.60 -20.79 -5.51
N SER A 21 7.31 -21.13 -5.52
CA SER A 21 6.59 -21.86 -6.57
C SER A 21 5.08 -21.77 -6.33
N LYS A 22 4.27 -22.19 -7.31
CA LYS A 22 2.79 -22.24 -7.22
C LYS A 22 2.24 -23.42 -6.38
N LYS A 23 3.09 -24.28 -5.79
CA LYS A 23 2.64 -25.42 -4.96
C LYS A 23 2.08 -24.93 -3.62
N GLU A 24 1.07 -25.60 -3.08
CA GLU A 24 0.48 -25.24 -1.78
C GLU A 24 1.50 -25.31 -0.62
N SER A 25 2.40 -26.29 -0.64
CA SER A 25 3.47 -26.47 0.35
C SER A 25 4.73 -25.62 0.07
N SER A 26 4.64 -24.68 -0.87
CA SER A 26 5.78 -23.88 -1.31
C SER A 26 6.30 -23.00 -0.16
N PRO A 27 7.63 -22.94 0.05
CA PRO A 27 8.19 -22.10 1.10
C PRO A 27 7.97 -20.62 0.79
N LEU A 28 7.54 -19.87 1.80
CA LEU A 28 7.43 -18.42 1.77
C LEU A 28 8.81 -17.79 2.01
N LYS A 29 9.19 -16.83 1.17
CA LYS A 29 10.49 -16.15 1.22
C LYS A 29 10.28 -14.65 1.40
N ALA A 30 10.90 -14.08 2.42
CA ALA A 30 11.04 -12.63 2.53
C ALA A 30 11.97 -12.12 1.43
N ILE A 31 11.57 -11.04 0.78
CA ILE A 31 12.32 -10.37 -0.28
C ILE A 31 12.51 -8.89 0.07
N ASP A 32 13.31 -8.20 -0.74
CA ASP A 32 13.41 -6.74 -0.73
C ASP A 32 13.95 -6.13 0.57
N PHE A 33 15.25 -6.33 0.76
CA PHE A 33 16.03 -5.76 1.86
C PHE A 33 16.50 -4.33 1.57
N GLY A 34 15.93 -3.63 0.59
CA GLY A 34 16.37 -2.28 0.19
C GLY A 34 16.23 -1.23 1.30
N LEU A 35 15.41 -1.52 2.31
CA LEU A 35 15.20 -0.67 3.48
C LEU A 35 15.86 -1.22 4.75
N SER A 36 16.50 -2.39 4.67
CA SER A 36 17.08 -3.07 5.82
C SER A 36 18.35 -2.38 6.30
N VAL A 37 18.66 -2.53 7.59
CA VAL A 37 19.90 -2.02 8.20
C VAL A 37 20.51 -3.06 9.13
N PHE A 38 21.82 -2.94 9.32
CA PHE A 38 22.49 -3.58 10.43
C PHE A 38 22.29 -2.76 11.70
N PHE A 39 22.17 -3.43 12.84
CA PHE A 39 22.06 -2.79 14.14
C PHE A 39 22.86 -3.54 15.20
N ARG A 40 23.30 -2.82 16.23
CA ARG A 40 23.86 -3.38 17.46
C ARG A 40 22.80 -3.39 18.57
N PRO A 41 22.88 -4.32 19.53
CA PRO A 41 21.99 -4.31 20.70
C PRO A 41 22.01 -2.93 21.39
N GLY A 42 20.82 -2.34 21.59
CA GLY A 42 20.68 -1.01 22.19
C GLY A 42 20.73 0.16 21.21
N GLU A 43 21.12 -0.05 19.95
CA GLU A 43 21.09 1.00 18.93
C GLU A 43 19.66 1.46 18.65
N ARG A 44 19.49 2.75 18.33
CA ARG A 44 18.20 3.39 18.06
C ARG A 44 18.28 4.18 16.76
N PHE A 45 17.19 4.13 16.00
CA PHE A 45 17.07 4.77 14.70
C PHE A 45 16.00 5.86 14.74
N THR A 46 16.21 6.89 13.91
CA THR A 46 15.41 8.12 13.89
C THR A 46 14.74 8.40 12.54
N GLU A 47 15.08 7.60 11.53
CA GLU A 47 14.54 7.70 10.17
C GLU A 47 13.09 7.18 10.14
N ILE A 48 12.18 7.94 9.53
CA ILE A 48 10.86 7.39 9.20
C ILE A 48 11.03 6.45 8.02
N VAL A 49 10.66 5.18 8.20
CA VAL A 49 10.80 4.10 7.21
C VAL A 49 9.65 3.11 7.34
N GLY A 50 9.43 2.33 6.28
CA GLY A 50 8.37 1.33 6.21
C GLY A 50 7.10 1.84 5.56
N SER A 51 6.22 0.90 5.24
CA SER A 51 4.93 1.16 4.61
C SER A 51 3.89 1.54 5.69
N PRO A 52 3.12 2.65 5.52
CA PRO A 52 2.31 3.26 6.59
C PRO A 52 1.44 2.31 7.41
N TYR A 53 0.71 1.41 6.76
CA TYR A 53 -0.23 0.50 7.43
C TYR A 53 0.46 -0.51 8.35
N TYR A 54 1.74 -0.79 8.12
CA TYR A 54 2.54 -1.77 8.85
C TYR A 54 3.53 -1.10 9.82
N MET A 55 3.55 0.25 9.87
CA MET A 55 4.52 1.02 10.62
C MET A 55 4.21 1.01 12.13
N ALA A 56 5.24 0.82 12.95
CA ALA A 56 5.13 0.86 14.40
C ALA A 56 5.04 2.31 14.94
N PRO A 57 4.35 2.56 16.07
CA PRO A 57 4.18 3.91 16.61
C PRO A 57 5.50 4.57 16.98
N GLU A 58 6.49 3.82 17.46
CA GLU A 58 7.80 4.36 17.81
C GLU A 58 8.65 4.77 16.60
N VAL A 59 8.33 4.29 15.39
CA VAL A 59 8.91 4.84 14.15
C VAL A 59 8.48 6.29 13.98
N LEU A 60 7.20 6.61 14.21
CA LEU A 60 6.68 7.99 14.19
C LEU A 60 7.28 8.86 15.29
N LYS A 61 7.67 8.25 16.42
CA LYS A 61 8.41 8.91 17.50
C LYS A 61 9.92 9.06 17.20
N ARG A 62 10.41 8.46 16.11
CA ARG A 62 11.82 8.49 15.69
C ARG A 62 12.77 7.94 16.75
N ASN A 63 12.35 6.92 17.48
CA ASN A 63 13.17 6.26 18.48
C ASN A 63 12.81 4.78 18.54
N TYR A 64 13.43 3.99 17.68
CA TYR A 64 13.07 2.59 17.52
C TYR A 64 14.28 1.68 17.30
N GLY A 65 14.11 0.40 17.63
CA GLY A 65 15.01 -0.70 17.36
C GLY A 65 14.32 -1.84 16.57
N PRO A 66 14.85 -3.07 16.63
CA PRO A 66 14.36 -4.20 15.82
C PRO A 66 12.92 -4.65 16.09
N GLU A 67 12.35 -4.25 17.23
CA GLU A 67 10.97 -4.50 17.63
C GLU A 67 9.92 -4.02 16.62
N VAL A 68 10.27 -3.09 15.73
CA VAL A 68 9.36 -2.59 14.68
C VAL A 68 8.98 -3.66 13.68
N ASP A 69 9.88 -4.61 13.39
CA ASP A 69 9.57 -5.74 12.50
C ASP A 69 8.51 -6.66 13.12
N VAL A 70 8.51 -6.81 14.46
CA VAL A 70 7.51 -7.63 15.15
C VAL A 70 6.14 -6.96 15.08
N TRP A 71 6.08 -5.64 15.21
CA TRP A 71 4.85 -4.89 15.00
C TRP A 71 4.31 -5.08 13.58
N SER A 72 5.15 -4.88 12.56
CA SER A 72 4.75 -5.07 11.15
C SER A 72 4.25 -6.50 10.90
N ALA A 73 4.92 -7.52 11.46
CA ALA A 73 4.47 -8.90 11.38
C ALA A 73 3.13 -9.13 12.12
N GLY A 74 2.89 -8.43 13.24
CA GLY A 74 1.62 -8.45 13.96
C GLY A 74 0.47 -7.84 13.15
N VAL A 75 0.74 -6.76 12.41
CA VAL A 75 -0.22 -6.17 11.46
C VAL A 75 -0.55 -7.16 10.35
N ILE A 76 0.45 -7.83 9.77
CA ILE A 76 0.23 -8.87 8.75
C ILE A 76 -0.64 -9.99 9.32
N LEU A 77 -0.32 -10.50 10.51
CA LEU A 77 -1.09 -11.54 11.16
C LEU A 77 -2.54 -11.12 11.41
N TYR A 78 -2.77 -9.90 11.89
CA TYR A 78 -4.11 -9.33 12.06
C TYR A 78 -4.89 -9.37 10.74
N ILE A 79 -4.28 -8.88 9.64
CA ILE A 79 -4.90 -8.88 8.31
C ILE A 79 -5.20 -10.30 7.84
N LEU A 80 -4.31 -11.26 8.04
CA LEU A 80 -4.54 -12.66 7.66
C LEU A 80 -5.73 -13.29 8.42
N LEU A 81 -5.97 -12.87 9.67
CA LEU A 81 -7.05 -13.39 10.50
C LEU A 81 -8.41 -12.75 10.24
N CYS A 82 -8.47 -11.50 9.75
CA CYS A 82 -9.74 -10.78 9.60
C CYS A 82 -9.97 -10.08 8.24
N GLY A 83 -8.95 -10.02 7.39
CA GLY A 83 -8.98 -9.44 6.04
C GLY A 83 -8.88 -7.92 5.98
N VAL A 84 -8.65 -7.21 7.09
CA VAL A 84 -8.59 -5.73 7.13
C VAL A 84 -7.43 -5.26 8.00
N PRO A 85 -6.83 -4.08 7.75
CA PRO A 85 -5.77 -3.55 8.61
C PRO A 85 -6.31 -3.14 9.99
N PRO A 86 -5.51 -3.27 11.07
CA PRO A 86 -5.91 -2.89 12.42
C PRO A 86 -6.00 -1.37 12.61
N PHE A 87 -5.22 -0.60 11.83
CA PHE A 87 -5.17 0.85 11.89
C PHE A 87 -5.54 1.44 10.53
N TRP A 88 -6.72 2.05 10.45
CA TRP A 88 -7.26 2.63 9.23
C TRP A 88 -7.95 3.97 9.51
N ALA A 89 -7.80 4.90 8.57
CA ALA A 89 -8.58 6.11 8.48
C ALA A 89 -8.55 6.62 7.02
N GLU A 90 -9.47 7.52 6.69
CA GLU A 90 -9.56 8.14 5.37
C GLU A 90 -8.32 8.99 5.04
N THR A 91 -7.75 9.64 6.06
CA THR A 91 -6.58 10.53 5.91
C THR A 91 -5.33 9.91 6.52
N GLU A 92 -4.15 10.23 5.98
CA GLU A 92 -2.87 9.79 6.53
C GLU A 92 -2.65 10.28 7.97
N GLN A 93 -3.10 11.51 8.30
CA GLN A 93 -3.08 12.02 9.67
C GLN A 93 -3.96 11.16 10.58
N GLY A 94 -5.14 10.75 10.10
CA GLY A 94 -5.99 9.79 10.80
C GLY A 94 -5.31 8.44 10.99
N VAL A 95 -4.61 7.93 9.98
CA VAL A 95 -3.86 6.66 10.05
C VAL A 95 -2.73 6.77 11.08
N ALA A 96 -1.92 7.83 11.04
CA ALA A 96 -0.87 8.07 12.02
C ALA A 96 -1.44 8.16 13.44
N GLN A 97 -2.57 8.86 13.61
CA GLN A 97 -3.23 8.97 14.90
C GLN A 97 -3.78 7.62 15.39
N ALA A 98 -4.32 6.79 14.49
CA ALA A 98 -4.76 5.44 14.80
C ALA A 98 -3.59 4.55 15.24
N ILE A 99 -2.45 4.62 14.53
CA ILE A 99 -1.20 3.92 14.90
C ILE A 99 -0.73 4.36 16.28
N ILE A 100 -0.66 5.68 16.54
CA ILE A 100 -0.21 6.23 17.84
C ILE A 100 -1.15 5.82 18.98
N ARG A 101 -2.47 5.80 18.75
CA ARG A 101 -3.45 5.33 19.74
C ARG A 101 -3.32 3.84 20.00
N SER A 102 -2.89 3.06 19.00
CA SER A 102 -2.63 1.62 19.10
C SER A 102 -3.82 0.81 19.63
N VAL A 103 -5.06 1.27 19.38
CA VAL A 103 -6.27 0.56 19.78
C VAL A 103 -6.61 -0.47 18.70
N VAL A 104 -6.53 -1.75 19.07
CA VAL A 104 -6.84 -2.88 18.17
C VAL A 104 -8.24 -3.41 18.45
N ASP A 105 -9.05 -3.58 17.39
CA ASP A 105 -10.41 -4.11 17.49
C ASP A 105 -10.42 -5.63 17.42
N PHE A 106 -10.87 -6.29 18.49
CA PHE A 106 -11.08 -7.75 18.56
C PHE A 106 -12.56 -8.12 18.72
N LYS A 107 -13.48 -7.19 18.44
CA LYS A 107 -14.93 -7.35 18.62
C LYS A 107 -15.65 -7.58 17.30
N ARG A 108 -15.24 -6.89 16.22
CA ARG A 108 -15.87 -7.03 14.90
C ARG A 108 -15.61 -8.41 14.30
N GLU A 109 -16.57 -8.92 13.52
CA GLU A 109 -16.40 -10.18 12.78
C GLU A 109 -15.15 -10.14 11.89
N PRO A 110 -14.32 -11.21 11.89
CA PRO A 110 -14.57 -12.55 12.43
C PRO A 110 -14.01 -12.78 13.84
N TRP A 111 -13.54 -11.75 14.54
CA TRP A 111 -12.81 -11.90 15.80
C TRP A 111 -13.53 -12.70 16.90
N PRO A 112 -14.88 -12.65 17.06
CA PRO A 112 -15.58 -13.52 18.00
C PRO A 112 -15.30 -15.02 17.78
N ARG A 113 -14.98 -15.45 16.55
CA ARG A 113 -14.68 -16.84 16.17
C ARG A 113 -13.19 -17.19 16.25
N VAL A 114 -12.32 -16.18 16.24
CA VAL A 114 -10.87 -16.37 16.34
C VAL A 114 -10.52 -16.86 17.75
N SER A 115 -9.68 -17.88 17.85
CA SER A 115 -9.25 -18.45 19.14
C SER A 115 -8.56 -17.42 20.04
N GLU A 116 -8.75 -17.51 21.37
CA GLU A 116 -8.08 -16.59 22.30
C GLU A 116 -6.54 -16.65 22.24
N PRO A 117 -5.88 -17.82 22.05
CA PRO A 117 -4.43 -17.83 21.85
C PRO A 117 -3.96 -17.04 20.62
N ALA A 118 -4.74 -17.02 19.53
CA ALA A 118 -4.42 -16.20 18.36
C ALA A 118 -4.54 -14.71 18.68
N LYS A 119 -5.62 -14.31 19.36
CA LYS A 119 -5.82 -12.91 19.80
C LYS A 119 -4.73 -12.48 20.77
N ASP A 120 -4.33 -13.34 21.70
CA ASP A 120 -3.25 -13.06 22.64
C ASP A 120 -1.93 -12.80 21.90
N LEU A 121 -1.57 -13.64 20.94
CA LEU A 121 -0.38 -13.41 20.12
C LEU A 121 -0.42 -12.05 19.41
N VAL A 122 -1.56 -11.72 18.78
CA VAL A 122 -1.72 -10.43 18.10
C VAL A 122 -1.59 -9.26 19.08
N ARG A 123 -2.18 -9.35 20.28
CA ARG A 123 -2.01 -8.32 21.35
C ARG A 123 -0.54 -8.16 21.75
N ARG A 124 0.21 -9.25 21.88
CA ARG A 124 1.63 -9.24 22.27
C ARG A 124 2.56 -8.69 21.18
N MET A 125 2.21 -8.90 19.90
CA MET A 125 2.94 -8.36 18.75
C MET A 125 2.61 -6.88 18.50
N LEU A 126 1.37 -6.47 18.79
CA LEU A 126 0.89 -5.08 18.64
C LEU A 126 0.88 -4.31 19.97
N ASP A 127 1.75 -4.69 20.92
CA ASP A 127 1.97 -3.92 22.15
C ASP A 127 2.63 -2.57 21.79
N PRO A 128 2.02 -1.42 22.11
CA PRO A 128 2.60 -0.11 21.80
C PRO A 128 3.91 0.15 22.54
N ASN A 129 4.17 -0.53 23.67
CA ASN A 129 5.42 -0.38 24.39
C ASN A 129 6.49 -1.33 23.81
N PRO A 130 7.53 -0.81 23.12
CA PRO A 130 8.56 -1.63 22.50
C PRO A 130 9.36 -2.49 23.49
N LEU A 131 9.38 -2.12 24.78
CA LEU A 131 10.12 -2.86 25.82
C LEU A 131 9.37 -4.11 26.30
N THR A 132 8.05 -4.12 26.21
CA THR A 132 7.19 -5.25 26.62
C THR A 132 6.65 -6.04 25.44
N ARG A 133 6.71 -5.47 24.23
CA ARG A 133 6.41 -6.16 22.98
C ARG A 133 7.28 -7.40 22.83
N PHE A 134 6.67 -8.48 22.35
CA PHE A 134 7.41 -9.71 22.12
C PHE A 134 8.55 -9.52 21.12
N THR A 135 9.64 -10.23 21.37
CA THR A 135 10.69 -10.46 20.38
C THR A 135 10.25 -11.50 19.37
N ALA A 136 10.89 -11.53 18.19
CA ALA A 136 10.62 -12.56 17.18
C ALA A 136 10.84 -13.99 17.71
N ALA A 137 11.74 -14.20 18.68
CA ALA A 137 11.94 -15.50 19.32
C ALA A 137 10.74 -15.89 20.21
N GLN A 138 10.26 -14.96 21.04
CA GLN A 138 9.08 -15.19 21.89
C GLN A 138 7.81 -15.41 21.07
N VAL A 139 7.67 -14.73 19.92
CA VAL A 139 6.57 -14.99 18.97
C VAL A 139 6.59 -16.45 18.51
N LEU A 140 7.75 -16.97 18.10
CA LEU A 140 7.89 -18.35 17.63
C LEU A 140 7.65 -19.41 18.72
N GLU A 141 7.92 -19.06 19.98
CA GLU A 141 7.67 -19.92 21.15
C GLU A 141 6.23 -19.83 21.66
N HIS A 142 5.43 -18.90 21.14
CA HIS A 142 4.06 -18.70 21.61
C HIS A 142 3.20 -19.95 21.39
N PRO A 143 2.35 -20.36 22.36
CA PRO A 143 1.57 -21.59 22.26
C PRO A 143 0.72 -21.71 20.99
N TRP A 144 0.22 -20.58 20.46
CA TRP A 144 -0.56 -20.57 19.21
C TRP A 144 0.23 -21.11 18.01
N LEU A 145 1.53 -20.85 17.92
CA LEU A 145 2.40 -21.36 16.85
C LEU A 145 3.03 -22.70 17.22
N HIS A 146 3.58 -22.81 18.43
CA HIS A 146 4.29 -24.00 18.89
C HIS A 146 3.38 -25.25 18.96
N ASP A 147 2.16 -25.08 19.47
CA ASP A 147 1.18 -26.15 19.62
C ASP A 147 0.12 -26.15 18.50
N SER A 148 0.44 -25.54 17.35
CA SER A 148 -0.47 -25.44 16.19
C SER A 148 -1.07 -26.78 15.74
N LYS A 149 -0.35 -27.90 15.91
CA LYS A 149 -0.86 -29.25 15.60
C LYS A 149 -1.94 -29.76 16.58
N LYS A 150 -2.07 -29.15 17.75
CA LYS A 150 -3.09 -29.48 18.77
C LYS A 150 -4.28 -28.52 18.74
N MET A 151 -4.16 -27.42 18.00
CA MET A 151 -5.23 -26.44 17.85
C MET A 151 -6.22 -26.93 16.79
N PRO A 152 -7.54 -26.82 17.03
CA PRO A 152 -8.53 -27.18 16.03
C PRO A 152 -8.41 -26.28 14.80
N ASP A 153 -8.46 -26.87 13.61
CA ASP A 153 -8.51 -26.15 12.35
C ASP A 153 -9.91 -25.57 12.15
N ILE A 154 -10.11 -24.35 12.67
CA ILE A 154 -11.37 -23.63 12.59
C ILE A 154 -11.33 -22.78 11.33
N SER A 155 -12.17 -23.13 10.35
CA SER A 155 -12.40 -22.26 9.20
C SER A 155 -12.87 -20.89 9.68
N LEU A 156 -12.10 -19.85 9.34
CA LEU A 156 -12.49 -18.46 9.56
C LEU A 156 -13.66 -18.03 8.65
N GLY A 157 -14.14 -18.93 7.79
CA GLY A 157 -15.23 -18.74 6.85
C GLY A 157 -14.79 -18.10 5.54
N ASP A 158 -15.59 -18.28 4.49
CA ASP A 158 -15.34 -17.73 3.16
C ASP A 158 -15.28 -16.19 3.19
N THR A 159 -15.87 -15.55 4.19
CA THR A 159 -15.82 -14.09 4.39
C THR A 159 -14.40 -13.57 4.54
N VAL A 160 -13.49 -14.28 5.23
CA VAL A 160 -12.09 -13.82 5.38
C VAL A 160 -11.33 -13.99 4.08
N ARG A 161 -11.52 -15.12 3.39
CA ARG A 161 -10.96 -15.37 2.06
C ARG A 161 -11.40 -14.28 1.07
N ALA A 162 -12.71 -14.01 1.01
CA ALA A 162 -13.29 -12.98 0.16
C ALA A 162 -12.70 -11.60 0.46
N ARG A 163 -12.56 -11.21 1.74
CA ARG A 163 -11.93 -9.93 2.12
C ARG A 163 -10.46 -9.85 1.68
N LEU A 164 -9.69 -10.93 1.80
CA LEU A 164 -8.30 -10.98 1.36
C LEU A 164 -8.19 -10.90 -0.17
N GLN A 165 -9.04 -11.61 -0.90
CA GLN A 165 -9.08 -11.54 -2.37
C GLN A 165 -9.56 -10.16 -2.86
N GLN A 166 -10.56 -9.57 -2.19
CA GLN A 166 -11.10 -8.23 -2.43
C GLN A 166 -10.00 -7.17 -2.26
N PHE A 167 -9.22 -7.22 -1.17
CA PHE A 167 -8.09 -6.33 -0.94
C PHE A 167 -7.05 -6.42 -2.07
N ALA A 168 -6.74 -7.63 -2.55
CA ALA A 168 -5.81 -7.83 -3.66
C ALA A 168 -6.35 -7.31 -5.00
N ALA A 169 -7.64 -7.54 -5.28
CA ALA A 169 -8.26 -7.16 -6.55
C ALA A 169 -8.53 -5.66 -6.66
N MET A 170 -8.80 -4.97 -5.55
CA MET A 170 -8.93 -3.52 -5.54
C MET A 170 -7.67 -2.78 -5.99
N ASN A 171 -6.50 -3.35 -5.70
CA ASN A 171 -5.23 -2.82 -6.21
C ASN A 171 -5.06 -3.04 -7.71
N LYS A 172 -5.63 -4.11 -8.28
CA LYS A 172 -5.58 -4.40 -9.71
C LYS A 172 -6.52 -3.51 -10.52
N LEU A 173 -7.76 -3.28 -10.04
CA LEU A 173 -8.71 -2.37 -10.70
C LEU A 173 -8.12 -0.98 -10.89
N LYS A 174 -7.51 -0.43 -9.83
CA LYS A 174 -6.86 0.88 -9.88
C LYS A 174 -5.74 0.93 -10.92
N LYS A 175 -4.88 -0.10 -10.98
CA LYS A 175 -3.80 -0.17 -11.97
C LYS A 175 -4.34 -0.19 -13.40
N LYS A 176 -5.37 -1.01 -13.66
CA LYS A 176 -6.02 -1.08 -14.97
C LYS A 176 -6.60 0.27 -15.39
N ALA A 177 -7.33 0.94 -14.51
CA ALA A 177 -7.92 2.25 -14.77
C ALA A 177 -6.86 3.31 -15.12
N LEU A 178 -5.68 3.26 -14.52
CA LEU A 178 -4.60 4.21 -14.81
C LEU A 178 -3.99 3.98 -16.20
N ARG A 179 -3.80 2.72 -16.59
CA ARG A 179 -3.30 2.34 -17.92
C ARG A 179 -4.24 2.79 -19.02
N VAL A 180 -5.53 2.55 -18.85
CA VAL A 180 -6.58 2.98 -19.80
C VAL A 180 -6.49 4.48 -20.09
N ILE A 181 -6.27 5.30 -19.06
CA ILE A 181 -6.19 6.75 -19.25
C ILE A 181 -4.94 7.13 -20.05
N ALA A 182 -3.82 6.44 -19.85
CA ALA A 182 -2.62 6.66 -20.64
C ALA A 182 -2.84 6.31 -22.13
N GLU A 183 -3.63 5.26 -22.41
CA GLU A 183 -3.96 4.83 -23.77
C GLU A 183 -4.97 5.77 -24.49
N HIS A 184 -5.75 6.56 -23.75
CA HIS A 184 -6.81 7.45 -24.30
C HIS A 184 -6.43 8.94 -24.35
N LEU A 185 -5.14 9.26 -24.27
CA LEU A 185 -4.66 10.61 -24.50
C LEU A 185 -4.86 11.02 -25.97
N SER A 186 -5.26 12.27 -26.21
CA SER A 186 -5.40 12.80 -27.58
C SER A 186 -4.05 12.90 -28.30
N VAL A 187 -4.06 12.95 -29.65
CA VAL A 187 -2.82 13.08 -30.44
C VAL A 187 -2.04 14.34 -30.06
N GLU A 188 -2.73 15.42 -29.73
CA GLU A 188 -2.15 16.68 -29.27
C GLU A 188 -1.52 16.53 -27.88
N GLU A 189 -2.20 15.84 -26.95
CA GLU A 189 -1.64 15.55 -25.63
C GLU A 189 -0.44 14.60 -25.70
N VAL A 190 -0.50 13.57 -26.57
CA VAL A 190 0.61 12.66 -26.83
C VAL A 190 1.77 13.41 -27.47
N ALA A 191 1.51 14.32 -28.43
CA ALA A 191 2.53 15.15 -29.04
C ALA A 191 3.19 16.10 -28.03
N ASP A 192 2.40 16.70 -27.14
CA ASP A 192 2.91 17.54 -26.06
C ASP A 192 3.76 16.73 -25.09
N ILE A 193 3.29 15.54 -24.69
CA ILE A 193 4.03 14.63 -23.79
C ILE A 193 5.32 14.17 -24.45
N LYS A 194 5.29 13.83 -25.74
CA LYS A 194 6.47 13.45 -26.51
C LYS A 194 7.46 14.58 -26.64
N GLN A 195 7.00 15.79 -26.96
CA GLN A 195 7.86 16.96 -27.02
C GLN A 195 8.45 17.28 -25.63
N MET A 196 7.68 17.03 -24.57
CA MET A 196 8.14 17.18 -23.20
C MET A 196 9.24 16.17 -22.87
N PHE A 197 9.03 14.89 -23.18
CA PHE A 197 10.02 13.83 -23.01
C PHE A 197 11.32 14.15 -23.76
N GLU A 198 11.24 14.51 -25.04
CA GLU A 198 12.41 14.86 -25.87
C GLU A 198 13.16 16.10 -25.36
N LYS A 199 12.46 17.07 -24.75
CA LYS A 199 13.09 18.24 -24.13
C LYS A 199 13.75 17.92 -22.79
N MET A 200 13.26 16.91 -22.08
CA MET A 200 13.81 16.45 -20.79
C MET A 200 14.97 15.48 -20.98
N ASP A 201 14.95 14.65 -22.02
CA ASP A 201 16.00 13.70 -22.36
C ASP A 201 17.21 14.42 -23.00
N VAL A 202 17.99 15.07 -22.13
CA VAL A 202 19.19 15.82 -22.54
C VAL A 202 20.26 14.86 -23.08
N SER A 203 20.36 13.66 -22.48
CA SER A 203 21.32 12.64 -22.89
C SER A 203 20.97 11.94 -24.21
N LYS A 204 19.71 12.06 -24.68
CA LYS A 204 19.17 11.45 -25.90
C LYS A 204 19.32 9.92 -25.95
N ASN A 205 19.29 9.29 -24.78
CA ASN A 205 19.41 7.84 -24.66
C ASN A 205 18.03 7.14 -24.72
N GLY A 206 16.94 7.91 -24.86
CA GLY A 206 15.57 7.40 -24.91
C GLY A 206 15.00 7.06 -23.53
N LYS A 207 15.65 7.49 -22.45
CA LYS A 207 15.29 7.23 -21.05
C LYS A 207 15.53 8.46 -20.19
N LEU A 208 14.58 8.81 -19.33
CA LEU A 208 14.75 9.91 -18.40
C LEU A 208 15.34 9.40 -17.09
N THR A 209 16.49 9.96 -16.71
CA THR A 209 17.01 9.83 -15.35
C THR A 209 16.27 10.77 -14.38
N PHE A 210 16.41 10.53 -13.07
CA PHE A 210 15.82 11.38 -12.04
C PHE A 210 16.19 12.86 -12.21
N GLU A 211 17.47 13.14 -12.47
CA GLU A 211 17.97 14.51 -12.63
C GLU A 211 17.46 15.18 -13.92
N GLU A 212 17.32 14.43 -15.01
CA GLU A 212 16.73 14.91 -16.27
C GLU A 212 15.24 15.22 -16.11
N PHE A 213 14.50 14.31 -15.47
CA PHE A 213 13.09 14.50 -15.18
C PHE A 213 12.85 15.70 -14.24
N LYS A 214 13.74 15.89 -13.26
CA LYS A 214 13.72 17.01 -12.31
C LYS A 214 13.96 18.34 -12.97
N ALA A 215 15.04 18.43 -13.75
CA ALA A 215 15.37 19.62 -14.50
C ALA A 215 14.25 19.96 -15.48
N GLY A 216 13.65 18.93 -16.08
CA GLY A 216 12.47 18.99 -16.92
C GLY A 216 11.26 19.66 -16.27
N LEU A 217 10.78 19.12 -15.15
CA LEU A 217 9.59 19.65 -14.46
C LEU A 217 9.80 21.08 -13.95
N ARG A 218 11.01 21.40 -13.46
CA ARG A 218 11.34 22.76 -13.02
C ARG A 218 11.26 23.79 -14.15
N LYS A 219 11.68 23.43 -15.37
CA LYS A 219 11.59 24.30 -16.56
C LYS A 219 10.14 24.56 -16.99
N LEU A 220 9.21 23.68 -16.64
CA LEU A 220 7.78 23.79 -16.97
C LEU A 220 6.97 24.58 -15.94
N GLY A 221 7.63 25.19 -14.96
CA GLY A 221 6.96 25.96 -13.90
C GLY A 221 6.37 25.11 -12.78
N ASN A 222 6.48 23.78 -12.86
CA ASN A 222 6.07 22.88 -11.79
C ASN A 222 7.22 22.73 -10.79
N GLN A 223 7.15 23.50 -9.70
CA GLN A 223 8.04 23.30 -8.55
C GLN A 223 7.47 22.19 -7.68
N MET A 224 7.83 20.96 -8.05
CA MET A 224 7.60 19.78 -7.24
C MET A 224 8.81 19.54 -6.33
N PRO A 225 8.62 19.19 -5.05
CA PRO A 225 9.71 18.74 -4.18
C PRO A 225 10.44 17.54 -4.80
N ASP A 226 11.77 17.49 -4.67
CA ASP A 226 12.59 16.40 -5.21
C ASP A 226 12.12 15.01 -4.74
N SER A 227 11.55 14.93 -3.52
CA SER A 227 10.86 13.73 -3.05
C SER A 227 9.76 13.32 -4.02
N ASP A 228 8.78 14.20 -4.24
CA ASP A 228 7.54 13.95 -4.99
C ASP A 228 7.85 13.51 -6.43
N LEU A 229 8.93 14.03 -7.01
CA LEU A 229 9.42 13.65 -8.32
C LEU A 229 9.99 12.22 -8.36
N GLN A 230 10.79 11.84 -7.34
CA GLN A 230 11.41 10.51 -7.28
C GLN A 230 10.33 9.45 -7.21
N ILE A 231 9.24 9.79 -6.54
CA ILE A 231 8.13 8.89 -6.38
C ILE A 231 7.33 8.71 -7.68
N MET A 232 7.13 9.77 -8.44
CA MET A 232 6.53 9.65 -9.77
C MET A 232 7.35 8.75 -10.67
N MET A 233 8.68 8.82 -10.52
CA MET A 233 9.61 7.97 -11.23
C MET A 233 9.46 6.50 -10.82
N ASP A 234 9.59 6.18 -9.53
CA ASP A 234 9.51 4.80 -9.03
C ASP A 234 8.15 4.12 -9.30
N ALA A 235 7.07 4.90 -9.39
CA ALA A 235 5.72 4.38 -9.62
C ALA A 235 5.45 4.02 -11.08
N ALA A 236 6.16 4.66 -12.00
CA ALA A 236 6.01 4.44 -13.43
C ALA A 236 7.13 3.61 -14.05
N ASP A 237 8.27 3.50 -13.37
CA ASP A 237 9.35 2.56 -13.70
C ASP A 237 8.88 1.11 -13.41
N ILE A 238 8.21 0.51 -14.40
CA ILE A 238 7.59 -0.82 -14.33
C ILE A 238 8.69 -1.89 -14.31
N ASP A 239 9.75 -1.69 -15.09
CA ASP A 239 10.85 -2.64 -15.20
C ASP A 239 11.90 -2.50 -14.07
N LYS A 240 11.77 -1.45 -13.24
CA LYS A 240 12.62 -1.11 -12.08
C LYS A 240 14.08 -0.84 -12.46
N ASN A 241 14.31 -0.27 -13.63
CA ASN A 241 15.64 0.02 -14.12
C ASN A 241 16.23 1.35 -13.58
N GLY A 242 15.45 2.12 -12.81
CA GLY A 242 15.83 3.42 -12.23
C GLY A 242 15.74 4.60 -13.20
N THR A 243 15.11 4.41 -14.36
CA THR A 243 14.89 5.40 -15.42
C THR A 243 13.46 5.28 -15.95
N LEU A 244 12.95 6.31 -16.61
CA LEU A 244 11.64 6.23 -17.28
C LEU A 244 11.85 6.16 -18.78
N ASP A 245 11.40 5.08 -19.40
CA ASP A 245 11.24 5.09 -20.86
C ASP A 245 10.03 5.94 -21.29
N TYR A 246 9.79 6.01 -22.60
CA TYR A 246 8.71 6.82 -23.15
C TYR A 246 7.32 6.36 -22.69
N GLU A 247 7.05 5.05 -22.63
CA GLU A 247 5.74 4.52 -22.25
C GLU A 247 5.47 4.75 -20.75
N GLU A 248 6.50 4.55 -19.93
CA GLU A 248 6.48 4.82 -18.50
C GLU A 248 6.29 6.32 -18.23
N PHE A 249 7.00 7.18 -18.96
CA PHE A 249 6.84 8.63 -18.85
C PHE A 249 5.46 9.12 -19.29
N VAL A 250 4.85 8.53 -20.32
CA VAL A 250 3.47 8.86 -20.70
C VAL A 250 2.53 8.58 -19.53
N THR A 251 2.71 7.44 -18.86
CA THR A 251 1.96 7.09 -17.65
C THR A 251 2.14 8.15 -16.56
N VAL A 252 3.37 8.61 -16.29
CA VAL A 252 3.63 9.72 -15.34
C VAL A 252 2.96 11.02 -15.77
N SER A 253 3.03 11.35 -17.05
CA SER A 253 2.58 12.64 -17.60
C SER A 253 1.07 12.81 -17.48
N VAL A 254 0.32 11.73 -17.70
CA VAL A 254 -1.12 11.65 -17.45
C VAL A 254 -1.43 11.95 -15.98
N HIS A 255 -0.61 11.43 -15.06
CA HIS A 255 -0.80 11.60 -13.61
C HIS A 255 -0.42 13.01 -13.12
N VAL A 256 0.63 13.62 -13.68
CA VAL A 256 1.02 15.01 -13.38
C VAL A 256 -0.07 16.00 -13.82
N ARG A 257 -0.68 15.78 -14.99
CA ARG A 257 -1.76 16.63 -15.52
C ARG A 257 -3.11 16.41 -14.80
N LYS A 258 -3.30 15.28 -14.11
CA LYS A 258 -4.53 14.89 -13.39
C LYS A 258 -4.80 15.61 -12.07
N ILE A 259 -3.88 16.44 -11.57
CA ILE A 259 -4.10 17.18 -10.30
C ILE A 259 -5.28 18.18 -10.40
N GLY A 260 -5.87 18.37 -11.59
CA GLY A 260 -7.10 19.16 -11.73
C GLY A 260 -8.02 18.87 -12.92
N ASN A 261 -8.01 17.66 -13.53
CA ASN A 261 -8.90 17.41 -14.68
C ASN A 261 -9.77 16.14 -14.52
N ASP A 262 -11.04 16.33 -14.17
CA ASP A 262 -12.08 15.29 -14.05
C ASP A 262 -12.35 14.56 -15.38
N GLU A 263 -11.95 15.13 -16.52
CA GLU A 263 -12.11 14.57 -17.87
C GLU A 263 -11.37 13.24 -18.06
N HIS A 264 -10.19 13.07 -17.44
CA HIS A 264 -9.43 11.82 -17.54
C HIS A 264 -10.06 10.67 -16.75
N ILE A 265 -10.63 11.00 -15.58
CA ILE A 265 -11.38 10.03 -14.78
C ILE A 265 -12.65 9.63 -15.55
N GLN A 266 -13.28 10.60 -16.22
CA GLN A 266 -14.42 10.36 -17.10
C GLN A 266 -14.07 9.40 -18.24
N LYS A 267 -12.93 9.60 -18.92
CA LYS A 267 -12.48 8.70 -20.00
C LYS A 267 -12.22 7.27 -19.51
N ALA A 268 -11.60 7.09 -18.35
CA ALA A 268 -11.49 5.76 -17.73
C ALA A 268 -12.85 5.17 -17.42
N PHE A 269 -13.74 5.96 -16.81
CA PHE A 269 -15.08 5.50 -16.48
C PHE A 269 -15.82 5.00 -17.72
N THR A 270 -15.78 5.76 -18.83
CA THR A 270 -16.39 5.37 -20.11
C THR A 270 -15.74 4.14 -20.76
N TYR A 271 -14.47 3.83 -20.47
CA TYR A 271 -13.86 2.58 -20.93
C TYR A 271 -14.45 1.37 -20.20
N PHE A 272 -14.70 1.50 -18.89
CA PHE A 272 -15.34 0.45 -18.11
C PHE A 272 -16.86 0.37 -18.39
N ASP A 273 -17.56 1.50 -18.50
CA ASP A 273 -18.98 1.59 -18.88
C ASP A 273 -19.16 1.41 -20.41
N ARG A 274 -19.05 0.15 -20.86
CA ARG A 274 -19.09 -0.22 -22.28
C ARG A 274 -20.49 -0.02 -22.86
N ASN A 275 -21.52 -0.28 -22.07
CA ASN A 275 -22.91 -0.16 -22.48
C ASN A 275 -23.43 1.30 -22.40
N LYS A 276 -22.64 2.23 -21.84
CA LYS A 276 -22.96 3.65 -21.66
C LYS A 276 -24.21 3.86 -20.80
N SER A 277 -24.40 3.00 -19.81
CA SER A 277 -25.49 3.09 -18.83
C SER A 277 -25.31 4.25 -17.86
N GLY A 278 -24.09 4.81 -17.77
CA GLY A 278 -23.69 5.74 -16.73
C GLY A 278 -23.23 5.06 -15.44
N TYR A 279 -23.09 3.73 -15.45
CA TYR A 279 -22.64 2.91 -14.34
C TYR A 279 -21.66 1.85 -14.85
N ILE A 280 -20.69 1.45 -14.02
CA ILE A 280 -19.89 0.26 -14.29
C ILE A 280 -20.60 -0.92 -13.64
N GLU A 281 -21.11 -1.82 -14.48
CA GLU A 281 -21.82 -3.01 -14.04
C GLU A 281 -20.85 -4.18 -13.78
N ILE A 282 -21.32 -5.18 -13.04
CA ILE A 282 -20.53 -6.37 -12.66
C ILE A 282 -19.89 -7.08 -13.85
N GLU A 283 -20.63 -7.21 -14.95
CA GLU A 283 -20.16 -7.89 -16.15
C GLU A 283 -19.08 -7.12 -16.88
N GLU A 284 -19.18 -5.79 -16.89
CA GLU A 284 -18.19 -4.92 -17.51
C GLU A 284 -16.91 -4.89 -16.70
N LEU A 285 -17.04 -4.84 -15.37
CA LEU A 285 -15.90 -4.92 -14.45
C LEU A 285 -15.18 -6.26 -14.56
N ARG A 286 -15.94 -7.36 -14.68
CA ARG A 286 -15.41 -8.72 -14.85
C ARG A 286 -14.61 -8.84 -16.15
N GLU A 287 -15.15 -8.33 -17.25
CA GLU A 287 -14.46 -8.36 -18.54
C GLU A 287 -13.19 -7.49 -18.53
N ALA A 288 -13.26 -6.31 -17.92
CA ALA A 288 -12.12 -5.38 -17.88
C ALA A 288 -10.95 -5.87 -17.01
N LEU A 289 -11.20 -6.79 -16.07
CA LEU A 289 -10.18 -7.39 -15.18
C LEU A 289 -9.83 -8.83 -15.54
N ALA A 290 -10.38 -9.37 -16.62
CA ALA A 290 -10.18 -10.76 -17.02
C ALA A 290 -8.71 -11.08 -17.36
N ASP A 291 -7.92 -10.08 -17.79
CA ASP A 291 -6.49 -10.23 -18.08
C ASP A 291 -5.58 -10.05 -16.85
N GLU A 292 -6.10 -9.46 -15.77
CA GLU A 292 -5.39 -9.20 -14.52
C GLU A 292 -5.64 -10.28 -13.45
N LEU A 293 -6.73 -11.04 -13.55
CA LEU A 293 -7.15 -12.06 -12.60
C LEU A 293 -7.01 -13.47 -13.24
N GLU A 294 -6.07 -14.30 -12.76
CA GLU A 294 -6.04 -15.73 -13.09
C GLU A 294 -7.30 -16.39 -12.46
N GLY A 295 -8.39 -16.45 -13.22
CA GLY A 295 -9.69 -16.95 -12.77
C GLY A 295 -10.62 -15.82 -12.32
N THR A 296 -11.72 -15.62 -13.04
CA THR A 296 -12.82 -14.71 -12.65
C THR A 296 -13.63 -15.35 -11.53
N ASP A 297 -13.15 -15.19 -10.30
CA ASP A 297 -13.91 -15.57 -9.10
C ASP A 297 -14.97 -14.48 -8.87
N GLU A 298 -16.25 -14.79 -9.11
CA GLU A 298 -17.35 -13.82 -9.01
C GLU A 298 -17.38 -13.10 -7.66
N ASP A 299 -16.98 -13.80 -6.60
CA ASP A 299 -16.87 -13.27 -5.23
C ASP A 299 -15.91 -12.08 -5.12
N ILE A 300 -14.89 -12.02 -5.98
CA ILE A 300 -13.91 -10.93 -6.02
C ILE A 300 -14.51 -9.69 -6.66
N ILE A 301 -15.19 -9.86 -7.80
CA ILE A 301 -15.83 -8.75 -8.52
C ILE A 301 -16.97 -8.17 -7.68
N ASN A 302 -17.79 -9.04 -7.08
CA ASN A 302 -18.83 -8.65 -6.12
C ASN A 302 -18.23 -7.90 -4.91
N GLY A 303 -17.08 -8.36 -4.42
CA GLY A 303 -16.34 -7.68 -3.36
C GLY A 303 -15.91 -6.26 -3.77
N ILE A 304 -15.40 -6.08 -4.98
CA ILE A 304 -15.02 -4.76 -5.49
C ILE A 304 -16.22 -3.81 -5.50
N ILE A 305 -17.34 -4.25 -6.09
CA ILE A 305 -18.56 -3.43 -6.16
C ILE A 305 -18.96 -3.01 -4.76
N ARG A 306 -19.09 -3.94 -3.81
CA ARG A 306 -19.51 -3.63 -2.44
C ARG A 306 -18.64 -2.57 -1.71
N ASP A 307 -17.37 -2.43 -2.06
CA ASP A 307 -16.47 -1.46 -1.42
C ASP A 307 -16.52 -0.07 -2.07
N VAL A 308 -16.91 -0.01 -3.35
CA VAL A 308 -16.95 1.22 -4.13
C VAL A 308 -18.38 1.78 -4.17
N ASP A 309 -19.36 0.90 -4.27
CA ASP A 309 -20.80 1.13 -4.24
C ASP A 309 -21.23 1.56 -2.82
N THR A 310 -21.28 2.86 -2.63
CA THR A 310 -21.64 3.52 -1.37
C THR A 310 -23.14 3.58 -1.16
N ASP A 311 -23.93 3.65 -2.23
CA ASP A 311 -25.39 3.72 -2.16
C ASP A 311 -26.08 2.35 -2.22
N LYS A 312 -25.30 1.29 -2.51
CA LYS A 312 -25.66 -0.13 -2.53
C LYS A 312 -26.65 -0.49 -3.63
N ASP A 313 -26.55 0.17 -4.77
CA ASP A 313 -27.39 -0.10 -5.94
C ASP A 313 -26.89 -1.28 -6.80
N GLY A 314 -25.75 -1.88 -6.44
CA GLY A 314 -25.16 -3.05 -7.08
C GLY A 314 -24.28 -2.75 -8.29
N LYS A 315 -23.99 -1.47 -8.54
CA LYS A 315 -23.18 -0.98 -9.66
C LYS A 315 -22.32 0.19 -9.18
N ILE A 316 -21.42 0.68 -10.02
CA ILE A 316 -20.49 1.76 -9.62
C ILE A 316 -20.82 3.00 -10.44
N SER A 317 -21.28 4.06 -9.78
CA SER A 317 -21.50 5.36 -10.41
C SER A 317 -20.18 6.08 -10.74
N TYR A 318 -20.23 7.11 -11.58
CA TYR A 318 -19.05 7.95 -11.83
C TYR A 318 -18.49 8.56 -10.55
N ASP A 319 -19.36 9.06 -9.66
CA ASP A 319 -18.92 9.71 -8.43
C ASP A 319 -18.25 8.72 -7.48
N GLU A 320 -18.72 7.48 -7.42
CA GLU A 320 -18.10 6.40 -6.64
C GLU A 320 -16.80 5.91 -7.26
N PHE A 321 -16.75 5.76 -8.59
CA PHE A 321 -15.51 5.46 -9.30
C PHE A 321 -14.48 6.57 -9.12
N ALA A 322 -14.90 7.83 -9.25
CA ALA A 322 -14.07 9.00 -9.03
C ALA A 322 -13.63 9.08 -7.57
N ALA A 323 -14.51 8.79 -6.61
CA ALA A 323 -14.19 8.71 -5.19
C ALA A 323 -13.21 7.57 -4.92
N MET A 324 -13.35 6.39 -5.52
CA MET A 324 -12.39 5.28 -5.42
C MET A 324 -11.04 5.66 -6.01
N MET A 325 -11.03 6.33 -7.17
CA MET A 325 -9.83 6.84 -7.81
C MET A 325 -9.20 7.98 -6.99
N LYS A 326 -9.99 8.82 -6.32
CA LYS A 326 -9.55 9.96 -5.49
C LYS A 326 -9.11 9.53 -4.06
N ALA A 327 -9.82 8.58 -3.44
CA ALA A 327 -9.51 7.94 -2.17
C ALA A 327 -8.36 6.93 -2.28
N GLY A 328 -8.10 6.46 -3.52
CA GLY A 328 -7.01 5.57 -3.88
C GLY A 328 -5.81 6.21 -4.59
N THR A 329 -5.86 7.50 -4.98
CA THR A 329 -4.75 8.23 -5.65
C THR A 329 -3.67 8.67 -4.68
N ASP A 330 -3.46 7.89 -3.63
CA ASP A 330 -2.20 7.90 -2.93
C ASP A 330 -1.26 6.88 -3.59
N TRP A 331 -0.71 7.23 -4.77
CA TRP A 331 0.67 6.81 -5.09
C TRP A 331 1.61 7.15 -3.91
N ARG A 332 1.20 8.16 -3.13
CA ARG A 332 1.67 8.59 -1.82
C ARG A 332 1.78 7.46 -0.77
N LYS A 333 0.92 6.44 -0.82
CA LYS A 333 0.92 5.26 0.07
C LYS A 333 1.65 4.04 -0.52
N ALA A 334 1.77 3.96 -1.85
CA ALA A 334 2.44 2.86 -2.56
C ALA A 334 3.96 3.06 -2.68
N SER A 335 4.42 4.31 -2.83
CA SER A 335 5.86 4.60 -2.84
C SER A 335 6.41 4.71 -1.43
N ARG A 336 7.40 3.85 -1.17
CA ARG A 336 8.16 3.82 0.07
C ARG A 336 8.75 5.19 0.40
N GLN A 337 9.16 6.00 -0.58
CA GLN A 337 9.85 7.26 -0.33
C GLN A 337 8.90 8.44 -0.03
N TYR A 338 7.67 8.44 -0.56
CA TYR A 338 6.65 9.46 -0.27
C TYR A 338 6.03 9.31 1.10
N SER A 339 5.60 8.08 1.41
CA SER A 339 5.11 7.74 2.74
C SER A 339 6.13 8.14 3.79
N ARG A 340 7.43 7.90 3.54
CA ARG A 340 8.49 8.36 4.44
C ARG A 340 8.55 9.87 4.62
N GLN A 341 8.58 10.66 3.55
CA GLN A 341 8.72 12.11 3.67
C GLN A 341 7.48 12.77 4.29
N ARG A 342 6.27 12.30 3.97
CA ARG A 342 5.04 12.80 4.59
C ARG A 342 4.90 12.36 6.04
N PHE A 343 5.12 11.08 6.36
CA PHE A 343 5.12 10.65 7.76
C PHE A 343 6.29 11.26 8.55
N SER A 344 7.39 11.64 7.88
CA SER A 344 8.47 12.46 8.43
C SER A 344 8.00 13.86 8.80
N ASN A 345 7.33 14.56 7.88
CA ASN A 345 6.75 15.88 8.13
C ASN A 345 5.61 15.84 9.16
N LEU A 346 4.78 14.81 9.09
CA LEU A 346 3.68 14.59 10.02
C LEU A 346 4.20 14.24 11.41
N SER A 347 5.18 13.36 11.54
CA SER A 347 5.91 13.09 12.77
C SER A 347 6.45 14.40 13.37
N LEU A 348 7.11 15.25 12.57
CA LEU A 348 7.61 16.54 13.05
C LEU A 348 6.48 17.49 13.50
N LYS A 349 5.33 17.50 12.81
CA LYS A 349 4.15 18.27 13.24
C LYS A 349 3.59 17.74 14.56
N LEU A 350 3.40 16.42 14.67
CA LEU A 350 2.89 15.73 15.86
C LEU A 350 3.85 15.81 17.06
N GLN A 351 5.14 16.03 16.83
CA GLN A 351 6.11 16.34 17.89
C GLN A 351 5.93 17.79 18.37
N LYS A 352 5.74 18.74 17.43
CA LYS A 352 5.58 20.16 17.75
C LYS A 352 4.27 20.48 18.48
N ASP A 353 3.20 19.78 18.16
CA ASP A 353 1.89 19.98 18.79
C ASP A 353 1.68 19.15 20.08
N GLY A 354 2.68 18.33 20.47
CA GLY A 354 2.64 17.51 21.68
C GLY A 354 1.86 16.20 21.56
N SER A 355 1.27 15.90 20.40
CA SER A 355 0.43 14.70 20.19
C SER A 355 1.18 13.39 20.34
N LEU A 356 2.51 13.38 20.15
CA LEU A 356 3.36 12.20 20.36
C LEU A 356 3.80 12.00 21.82
N GLY A 357 3.69 13.04 22.66
CA GLY A 357 4.15 13.06 24.05
C GLY A 357 3.04 12.94 25.09
N ALA A 358 1.78 12.82 24.67
CA ALA A 358 0.66 12.52 25.56
C ALA A 358 0.70 11.05 25.99
N GLU A 359 1.72 10.67 26.75
CA GLU A 359 1.62 9.50 27.61
C GLU A 359 0.55 9.82 28.67
N THR A 360 -0.47 8.97 28.70
CA THR A 360 -1.35 8.76 29.86
C THR A 360 -0.52 8.82 31.14
N ARG A 361 -0.76 9.86 31.94
CA ARG A 361 -0.48 9.82 33.38
C ARG A 361 -1.23 8.67 34.03
#